data_AF-A0A7I9W6I4-F1
#
_entry.id   AF-A0A7I9W6I4-F1
#
_cell.length_a   1.000
_cell.length_b   1.000
_cell.length_c   1.000
_cell.angle_alpha   90.00
_cell.angle_beta   90.00
_cell.angle_gamma   90.00
#
_symmetry.space_group_name_H-M   'P 1'
#
loop_
_entity.id
_entity.type
_entity.pdbx_description
1 polymer ?
#
loop_
_entity_poly.entity_id
_entity_poly.type
_entity_poly.pdbx_seq_one_letter_code
_entity_poly.pdbx_strand_id
1 'polypeptide(L)'
;MRTVYRLLGLVRRYGARRVEQACSLSLDLDVVSVTKIASMLERATETSTPALPKAVGHTATRFARDPAEFSSTPTPLTIVTEENR
;
A
#
# COMPACT_ATOMS: atom_id res chain seq x y z
N MET A 1 9.20 26.59 -7.84
CA MET A 1 10.34 26.13 -8.68
C MET A 1 11.18 24.99 -8.08
N ARG A 2 11.38 24.86 -6.75
CA ARG A 2 12.28 23.82 -6.16
C ARG A 2 11.85 22.37 -6.38
N THR A 3 10.55 22.10 -6.45
CA THR A 3 9.98 20.75 -6.59
C THR A 3 10.38 20.06 -7.89
N VAL A 4 10.36 20.81 -9.01
CA VAL A 4 10.74 20.31 -10.33
C VAL A 4 12.22 19.91 -10.37
N TYR A 5 13.10 20.73 -9.80
CA TYR A 5 14.53 20.40 -9.73
C TYR A 5 14.82 19.19 -8.84
N ARG A 6 14.03 18.99 -7.78
CA ARG A 6 14.10 17.76 -6.97
C ARG A 6 13.70 16.54 -7.78
N LEU A 7 12.57 16.58 -8.51
CA LEU A 7 12.18 15.48 -9.41
C LEU A 7 13.26 15.20 -10.47
N LEU A 8 13.81 16.25 -11.09
CA LEU A 8 14.90 16.09 -12.05
C LEU A 8 16.16 15.47 -11.40
N GLY A 9 16.43 15.81 -10.14
CA GLY A 9 17.48 15.17 -9.34
C GLY A 9 17.21 13.67 -9.10
N LEU A 10 15.96 13.29 -8.81
CA LEU A 10 15.57 11.89 -8.68
C LEU A 10 15.70 11.14 -10.01
N VAL A 11 15.32 11.74 -11.13
CA VAL A 11 15.50 11.15 -12.48
C VAL A 11 16.97 10.88 -12.78
N ARG A 12 17.87 11.82 -12.45
CA ARG A 12 19.31 11.62 -12.61
C ARG A 12 19.87 10.49 -11.73
N ARG A 13 19.29 10.25 -10.55
CA ARG A 13 19.79 9.25 -9.58
C ARG A 13 19.22 7.85 -9.81
N TYR A 14 17.93 7.74 -10.10
CA TYR A 14 17.20 6.47 -10.14
C TYR A 14 16.74 6.08 -11.56
N GLY A 15 16.87 6.98 -12.54
CA GLY A 15 16.45 6.79 -13.92
C GLY A 15 15.00 7.18 -14.18
N ALA A 16 14.71 7.65 -15.39
CA ALA A 16 13.40 8.18 -15.78
C ALA A 16 12.26 7.17 -15.59
N ARG A 17 12.45 5.93 -16.08
CA ARG A 17 11.41 4.89 -16.01
C ARG A 17 10.92 4.62 -14.59
N ARG A 18 11.84 4.54 -13.63
CA ARG A 18 11.51 4.22 -12.23
C ARG A 18 10.81 5.38 -11.54
N VAL A 19 11.23 6.61 -11.84
CA VAL A 19 10.58 7.82 -11.32
C VAL A 19 9.19 8.00 -11.92
N GLU A 20 9.01 7.73 -13.20
CA GLU A 20 7.70 7.79 -13.87
C GLU A 20 6.70 6.81 -13.24
N GLN A 21 7.12 5.57 -13.00
CA GLN A 21 6.30 4.56 -12.31
C GLN A 21 5.90 5.03 -10.91
N ALA A 22 6.84 5.58 -10.14
CA ALA A 22 6.56 6.11 -8.81
C ALA A 22 5.60 7.32 -8.86
N CYS A 23 5.73 8.22 -9.84
CA CYS A 23 4.81 9.33 -10.05
C CYS A 23 3.40 8.84 -10.38
N SER A 24 3.26 7.90 -11.32
CA SER A 24 1.98 7.31 -11.69
C SER A 24 1.28 6.69 -10.48
N LEU A 25 1.98 5.83 -9.73
CA LEU A 25 1.42 5.19 -8.53
C LEU A 25 1.03 6.21 -7.45
N SER A 26 1.81 7.28 -7.32
CA SER A 26 1.49 8.37 -6.40
C SER A 26 0.18 9.07 -6.78
N LEU A 27 -0.07 9.27 -8.07
CA LEU A 27 -1.31 9.87 -8.58
C LEU A 27 -2.52 8.93 -8.42
N ASP A 28 -2.34 7.63 -8.65
CA ASP A 28 -3.38 6.61 -8.42
C ASP A 28 -3.85 6.57 -6.95
N LEU A 29 -3.00 7.05 -6.03
CA LEU A 29 -3.29 7.15 -4.59
C LEU A 29 -3.60 8.59 -4.13
N ASP A 30 -3.80 9.52 -5.06
CA ASP A 30 -4.04 10.96 -4.78
C ASP A 30 -2.93 11.65 -3.96
N VAL A 31 -1.70 11.17 -4.04
CA VAL A 31 -0.53 11.70 -3.32
C VAL A 31 0.33 12.58 -4.23
N VAL A 32 0.31 13.90 -4.01
CA VAL A 32 1.21 14.85 -4.67
C VAL A 32 2.34 15.30 -3.72
N SER A 33 3.36 14.45 -3.55
CA SER A 33 4.51 14.75 -2.68
C SER A 33 5.81 14.15 -3.18
N VAL A 34 6.76 15.00 -3.58
CA VAL A 34 8.08 14.56 -4.05
C VAL A 34 8.90 13.87 -2.96
N THR A 35 8.67 14.21 -1.69
CA THR A 35 9.32 13.49 -0.58
C THR A 35 8.83 12.05 -0.48
N LYS A 36 7.53 11.80 -0.71
CA LYS A 36 6.98 10.44 -0.75
C LYS A 36 7.50 9.65 -1.96
N ILE A 37 7.57 10.29 -3.12
CA ILE A 37 8.18 9.68 -4.32
C ILE A 37 9.64 9.30 -4.05
N ALA A 38 10.43 10.16 -3.40
CA ALA A 38 11.79 9.82 -3.00
C ALA A 38 11.84 8.61 -2.06
N SER A 39 10.97 8.56 -1.03
CA SER A 39 10.88 7.41 -0.13
C SER A 39 10.45 6.11 -0.83
N MET A 40 9.56 6.18 -1.82
CA MET A 40 9.17 5.03 -2.64
C MET A 40 10.37 4.47 -3.41
N LEU A 41 11.16 5.34 -4.05
CA LEU A 41 12.36 4.95 -4.80
C LEU A 41 13.47 4.41 -3.91
N GLU A 42 13.66 4.97 -2.71
CA GLU A 42 14.66 4.50 -1.74
C GLU A 42 14.30 3.13 -1.16
N ARG A 43 13.03 2.90 -0.84
CA ARG A 43 12.57 1.65 -0.22
C ARG A 43 12.28 0.56 -1.25
N ALA A 44 11.85 0.92 -2.45
CA ALA A 44 11.51 0.05 -3.57
C ALA A 44 10.61 -1.14 -3.20
N THR A 45 9.61 -0.91 -2.35
CA THR A 45 8.75 -1.97 -1.78
C THR A 45 7.64 -2.47 -2.71
N GLU A 46 7.50 -1.89 -3.91
CA GLU A 46 6.43 -2.21 -4.88
C GLU A 46 6.38 -3.69 -5.29
N THR A 47 7.51 -4.39 -5.23
CA THR A 47 7.62 -5.82 -5.55
C THR A 47 7.82 -6.69 -4.30
N SER A 48 7.99 -6.07 -3.14
CA SER A 48 8.25 -6.77 -1.89
C SER A 48 6.93 -7.03 -1.19
N THR A 49 6.54 -8.29 -1.10
CA THR A 49 5.42 -8.67 -0.23
C THR A 49 5.87 -8.49 1.21
N PRO A 50 5.20 -7.65 2.02
CA PRO A 50 5.59 -7.48 3.41
C PRO A 50 5.47 -8.83 4.12
N ALA A 51 6.54 -9.25 4.78
CA ALA A 51 6.48 -10.39 5.67
C ALA A 51 5.51 -10.07 6.80
N LEU A 52 4.33 -10.68 6.77
CA LEU A 52 3.40 -10.61 7.88
C LEU A 52 4.10 -11.20 9.10
N PRO A 53 4.05 -10.52 10.27
CA PRO A 53 4.61 -11.09 11.48
C PRO A 53 3.94 -12.45 11.70
N LYS A 54 4.74 -13.52 11.79
CA LYS A 54 4.21 -14.80 12.27
C LYS A 54 3.63 -14.52 13.64
N ALA A 55 2.33 -14.78 13.81
CA ALA A 55 1.72 -14.78 15.12
C ALA A 55 2.54 -15.75 15.97
N VAL A 56 3.38 -15.20 16.86
CA VAL A 56 4.04 -15.98 17.91
C VAL A 56 2.90 -16.69 18.64
N GLY A 57 3.02 -17.98 18.96
CA GLY A 57 1.94 -18.71 19.64
C GLY A 57 1.54 -17.94 20.91
N HIS A 58 0.43 -17.19 20.83
CA HIS A 58 -0.01 -16.36 21.94
C HIS A 58 -0.67 -17.33 22.91
N THR A 59 -0.06 -17.55 24.08
CA THR A 59 -0.87 -17.88 25.24
C THR A 59 -1.85 -16.73 25.42
N ALA A 60 -3.14 -17.03 25.54
CA ALA A 60 -4.19 -16.02 25.61
C ALA A 60 -3.81 -14.96 26.65
N THR A 61 -3.57 -13.73 26.20
CA THR A 61 -3.25 -12.61 27.09
C THR A 61 -4.54 -12.13 27.75
N ARG A 62 -4.45 -11.32 28.81
CA ARG A 62 -5.63 -10.74 29.50
C ARG A 62 -6.57 -9.92 28.60
N PHE A 63 -6.13 -9.56 27.39
CA PHE A 63 -6.92 -8.84 26.38
C PHE A 63 -7.31 -9.72 25.18
N ALA A 64 -6.90 -11.00 25.17
CA ALA A 64 -7.34 -11.94 24.15
C ALA A 64 -8.83 -12.25 24.39
N ARG A 65 -9.65 -12.03 23.37
CA ARG A 65 -11.06 -12.44 23.35
C ARG A 65 -11.20 -13.85 22.80
N ASP A 66 -12.28 -14.52 23.17
CA ASP A 66 -12.62 -15.80 22.56
C ASP A 66 -12.86 -15.60 21.06
N PRO A 67 -12.19 -16.35 20.16
CA PRO A 67 -12.47 -16.32 18.72
C PRO A 67 -13.95 -16.47 18.38
N ALA A 68 -14.71 -17.20 19.19
CA ALA A 68 -16.16 -17.37 19.01
C ALA A 68 -16.94 -16.05 19.12
N GLU A 69 -16.44 -15.07 19.89
CA GLU A 69 -17.02 -13.71 19.96
C GLU A 69 -16.94 -12.95 18.63
N PHE A 70 -16.00 -13.31 17.76
CA PHE A 70 -15.84 -12.70 16.44
C PHE A 70 -16.59 -13.46 15.34
N SER A 71 -17.23 -14.58 15.66
CA SER A 71 -18.11 -15.25 14.71
C SER A 71 -19.40 -14.44 14.60
N SER A 72 -19.60 -13.79 13.45
CA SER A 72 -20.89 -13.21 13.09
C SER A 72 -21.69 -14.23 12.29
N THR A 73 -23.02 -14.21 12.45
CA THR A 73 -23.91 -14.95 11.55
C THR A 73 -23.59 -14.53 10.12
N PRO A 74 -23.17 -15.45 9.24
CA PRO A 74 -22.85 -15.10 7.87
C PRO A 74 -24.09 -14.49 7.23
N THR A 75 -23.98 -13.21 6.89
CA THR A 75 -25.05 -12.51 6.17
C THR A 75 -24.95 -12.93 4.71
N PRO A 76 -26.00 -13.52 4.12
CA PRO A 76 -25.95 -13.91 2.71
C PRO A 76 -25.80 -12.66 1.86
N LEU A 77 -24.67 -12.56 1.16
CA LEU A 77 -24.45 -11.52 0.15
C LEU A 77 -25.00 -12.03 -1.18
N THR A 78 -25.90 -11.27 -1.79
CA THR A 78 -26.34 -11.53 -3.17
C THR A 78 -25.45 -10.71 -4.09
N ILE A 79 -24.69 -11.39 -4.96
CA ILE A 79 -23.90 -10.73 -6.00
C ILE A 79 -24.89 -10.19 -7.02
N VAL A 80 -25.00 -8.86 -7.13
CA VAL A 80 -25.69 -8.22 -8.26
C VAL A 80 -24.69 -8.14 -9.40
N THR A 81 -24.86 -8.97 -10.41
CA THR A 81 -24.14 -8.84 -11.68
C THR A 81 -24.76 -7.67 -12.43
N GLU A 82 -24.04 -6.56 -12.53
CA GLU A 82 -24.35 -5.46 -13.46
C GLU A 82 -24.16 -5.99 -14.89
N GLU A 83 -25.19 -6.61 -15.45
CA GLU A 83 -25.28 -6.81 -16.89
C GLU A 83 -25.99 -5.57 -17.47
N ASN A 84 -25.24 -4.84 -18.32
CA ASN A 84 -25.70 -3.87 -19.31
C ASN A 84 -25.68 -2.38 -18.94
N ARG A 85 -24.58 -1.69 -19.31
CA ARG A 85 -24.63 -0.40 -20.01
C ARG A 85 -23.44 -0.18 -20.93
#